data_AF-A0A2E9QDY7-F1
#
_entry.id   AF-A0A2E9QDY7-F1
#
_cell.length_a   1.000
_cell.length_b   1.000
_cell.length_c   1.000
_cell.angle_alpha   90.00
_cell.angle_beta   90.00
_cell.angle_gamma   90.00
#
_symmetry.space_group_name_H-M   'P 1'
#
loop_
_entity.id
_entity.type
_entity.pdbx_description
1 polymer ?
#
loop_
_entity_poly.entity_id
_entity_poly.type
_entity_poly.pdbx_seq_one_letter_code
_entity_poly.pdbx_strand_id
1 'polypeptide(L)'
;MHSLKFHLVHHIQEPQSTQKNHGDLFLDTGGEALPTYEMREVDLQQLRELVPNGIDLVELSDSPLESVQQWSVTRKQNHKRKYIDYAGPISGNRGRIITVLKGELNFPFRLDRLPEKLWFGVHPVDH
;
A
#
# COMPACT_ATOMS: atom_id res chain seq x y z
N MET A 1 -7.45 20.30 -5.50
CA MET A 1 -6.67 19.05 -5.43
C MET A 1 -7.14 18.27 -4.23
N HIS A 2 -7.27 16.95 -4.37
CA HIS A 2 -7.65 16.04 -3.29
C HIS A 2 -6.43 15.18 -2.95
N SER A 3 -5.93 15.31 -1.73
CA SER A 3 -4.82 14.50 -1.22
C SER A 3 -5.37 13.25 -0.52
N LEU A 4 -4.72 12.12 -0.74
CA LEU A 4 -4.97 10.84 -0.07
C LEU A 4 -3.68 10.38 0.60
N LYS A 5 -3.73 10.10 1.91
CA LYS A 5 -2.60 9.49 2.59
C LYS A 5 -2.49 8.02 2.23
N PHE A 6 -1.28 7.54 2.02
CA PHE A 6 -1.01 6.12 1.87
C PHE A 6 0.10 5.67 2.80
N HIS A 7 0.08 4.39 3.15
CA HIS A 7 1.14 3.75 3.92
C HIS A 7 1.31 2.32 3.43
N LEU A 8 2.44 2.07 2.79
CA LEU A 8 2.92 0.74 2.45
C LEU A 8 3.80 0.23 3.59
N VAL A 9 3.44 -0.94 4.12
CA VAL A 9 4.17 -1.58 5.20
C VAL A 9 4.60 -2.99 4.81
N HIS A 10 5.63 -3.51 5.48
CA HIS A 10 6.03 -4.90 5.46
C HIS A 10 5.44 -5.59 6.70
N HIS A 11 4.50 -6.49 6.48
CA HIS A 11 4.02 -7.41 7.50
C HIS A 11 4.96 -8.61 7.57
N ILE A 12 5.82 -8.60 8.60
CA ILE A 12 6.70 -9.72 8.92
C ILE A 12 5.94 -10.62 9.89
N GLN A 13 5.65 -11.83 9.46
CA GLN A 13 4.96 -12.85 10.24
C GLN A 13 5.88 -13.46 11.30
N GLU A 14 5.31 -14.03 12.37
CA GLU A 14 6.12 -14.80 13.31
C GLU A 14 6.72 -16.05 12.63
N PRO A 15 7.88 -16.56 13.09
CA PRO A 15 8.50 -17.75 12.51
C PRO A 15 7.61 -19.01 12.49
N GLN A 16 6.63 -19.09 13.39
CA GLN A 16 5.69 -20.22 13.50
C GLN A 16 4.42 -20.04 12.65
N SER A 17 4.25 -18.89 12.00
CA SER A 17 3.09 -18.61 11.15
C SER A 17 3.16 -19.41 9.86
N THR A 18 2.01 -19.95 9.42
CA THR A 18 1.86 -20.53 8.07
C THR A 18 1.66 -19.46 7.01
N GLN A 19 1.42 -18.20 7.40
CA GLN A 19 1.33 -17.07 6.48
C GLN A 19 2.71 -16.57 6.09
N LYS A 20 2.87 -16.22 4.82
CA LYS A 20 4.09 -15.60 4.31
C LYS A 20 4.13 -14.12 4.69
N ASN A 21 5.34 -13.59 4.82
CA ASN A 21 5.54 -12.15 4.85
C ASN A 21 4.98 -11.53 3.56
N HIS A 22 4.52 -10.29 3.66
CA HIS A 22 3.94 -9.56 2.54
C HIS A 22 3.96 -8.06 2.80
N GLY A 23 3.67 -7.28 1.77
CA GLY A 23 3.39 -5.85 1.88
C GLY A 23 1.90 -5.59 2.06
N ASP A 24 1.52 -4.63 2.89
CA ASP A 24 0.16 -4.09 2.94
C ASP A 24 0.19 -2.60 2.56
N LEU A 25 -0.58 -2.22 1.55
CA LEU A 25 -0.83 -0.84 1.15
C LEU A 25 -2.15 -0.37 1.73
N PHE A 26 -2.10 0.58 2.68
CA PHE A 26 -3.25 1.26 3.22
C PHE A 26 -3.51 2.59 2.49
N LEU A 27 -4.77 2.88 2.20
CA LEU A 27 -5.20 4.15 1.62
C LEU A 27 -6.20 4.86 2.54
N ASP A 28 -5.95 6.12 2.92
CA ASP A 28 -6.94 6.95 3.64
C ASP A 28 -7.79 7.75 2.66
N THR A 29 -8.91 7.16 2.26
CA THR A 29 -9.90 7.81 1.37
C THR A 29 -10.82 8.80 2.09
N GLY A 30 -10.59 9.08 3.38
CA GLY A 30 -11.43 9.93 4.21
C GLY A 30 -12.66 9.23 4.80
N GLY A 31 -12.83 7.92 4.56
CA GLY A 31 -13.87 7.08 5.14
C GLY A 31 -13.53 6.56 6.55
N GLU A 32 -14.38 5.67 7.07
CA GLU A 32 -14.19 5.06 8.41
C GLU A 32 -13.12 3.96 8.44
N ALA A 33 -12.81 3.39 7.28
CA ALA A 33 -11.90 2.27 7.12
C ALA A 33 -10.94 2.51 5.94
N LEU A 34 -9.80 1.83 5.96
CA LEU A 34 -8.74 1.91 4.97
C LEU A 34 -8.89 0.78 3.97
N PRO A 35 -9.20 1.06 2.69
CA PRO A 35 -8.91 0.13 1.60
C PRO A 35 -7.48 -0.38 1.71
N THR A 36 -7.32 -1.70 1.63
CA THR A 36 -6.04 -2.38 1.86
C THR A 36 -5.75 -3.35 0.74
N TYR A 37 -4.52 -3.32 0.25
CA TYR A 37 -4.05 -4.19 -0.82
C TYR A 37 -2.76 -4.89 -0.42
N GLU A 38 -2.72 -6.19 -0.61
CA GLU A 38 -1.54 -7.02 -0.32
C GLU A 38 -0.62 -7.06 -1.54
N MET A 39 0.67 -6.81 -1.31
CA MET A 39 1.75 -6.94 -2.28
C MET A 39 2.63 -8.13 -1.90
N ARG A 40 3.12 -8.90 -2.87
CA ARG A 40 4.03 -10.02 -2.59
C ARG A 40 5.34 -9.52 -2.01
N GLU A 41 5.95 -10.30 -1.11
CA GLU A 41 7.24 -9.93 -0.48
C GLU A 41 8.35 -9.64 -1.49
N VAL A 42 8.43 -10.42 -2.58
CA VAL A 42 9.44 -10.20 -3.64
C VAL A 42 9.30 -8.84 -4.32
N ASP A 43 8.06 -8.41 -4.57
CA ASP A 43 7.77 -7.11 -5.20
C ASP A 43 8.08 -5.98 -4.21
N LEU A 44 7.77 -6.19 -2.93
CA LEU A 44 8.07 -5.25 -1.85
C LEU A 44 9.59 -5.05 -1.67
N GLN A 45 10.38 -6.11 -1.79
CA GLN A 45 11.84 -6.06 -1.71
C GLN A 45 12.41 -5.25 -2.87
N GLN A 46 11.95 -5.48 -4.10
CA GLN A 46 12.36 -4.69 -5.27
C GLN A 46 12.02 -3.21 -5.09
N LEU A 47 10.82 -2.89 -4.59
CA LEU A 47 10.42 -1.50 -4.36
C LEU A 47 11.34 -0.79 -3.34
N ARG A 48 11.77 -1.49 -2.28
CA ARG A 48 12.72 -0.94 -1.29
C ARG A 48 14.08 -0.62 -1.89
N GLU A 49 14.52 -1.37 -2.89
CA GLU A 49 15.76 -1.10 -3.61
C GLU A 49 15.64 0.14 -4.50
N LEU A 50 14.46 0.36 -5.08
CA LEU A 50 14.16 1.52 -5.94
C LEU A 50 13.92 2.82 -5.15
N VAL A 51 13.44 2.71 -3.91
CA VAL A 51 13.13 3.83 -3.03
C VAL A 51 14.06 3.76 -1.80
N PRO A 52 15.36 4.13 -1.95
CA PRO A 52 16.28 4.13 -0.82
C PRO A 52 15.76 5.07 0.28
N ASN A 53 15.81 4.58 1.52
CA ASN A 53 15.23 5.16 2.73
C ASN A 53 15.05 6.69 2.73
N GLY A 54 13.83 7.17 3.01
CA GLY A 54 13.58 8.55 3.42
C GLY A 54 12.79 9.45 2.46
N ILE A 55 12.04 8.88 1.50
CA ILE A 55 11.19 9.70 0.63
C ILE A 55 9.82 9.91 1.28
N ASP A 56 9.62 11.07 1.89
CA ASP A 56 8.31 11.52 2.42
C ASP A 56 7.36 12.02 1.31
N LEU A 57 7.87 12.23 0.09
CA LEU A 57 7.13 12.77 -1.06
C LEU A 57 7.62 12.11 -2.36
N VAL A 58 6.83 11.19 -2.93
CA VAL A 58 6.97 10.82 -4.34
C VAL A 58 6.14 11.82 -5.14
N GLU A 59 6.77 12.87 -5.66
CA GLU A 59 6.17 13.63 -6.76
C GLU A 59 6.14 12.69 -7.98
N LEU A 60 4.95 12.22 -8.33
CA LEU A 60 4.70 11.58 -9.62
C LEU A 60 4.89 12.67 -10.68
N SER A 61 6.11 12.81 -11.22
CA SER A 61 6.39 13.82 -12.24
C SER A 61 5.68 13.47 -13.55
N ASP A 62 5.31 14.49 -14.33
CA ASP A 62 4.69 14.39 -15.66
C ASP A 62 5.65 13.81 -16.74
N SER A 63 6.77 13.21 -16.33
CA SER A 63 7.69 12.57 -17.27
C SER A 63 7.05 11.29 -17.81
N PRO A 64 7.07 11.04 -19.13
CA PRO A 64 6.65 9.76 -19.67
C PRO A 64 7.52 8.68 -19.03
N LEU A 65 6.90 7.81 -18.24
CA LEU A 65 7.55 6.66 -17.63
C LEU A 65 8.01 5.74 -18.77
N GLU A 66 9.26 5.87 -19.20
CA GLU A 66 9.83 5.06 -20.29
C GLU A 66 9.88 3.56 -19.95
N SER A 67 9.57 3.18 -18.71
CA SER A 67 9.02 1.88 -18.35
C SER A 67 8.22 2.00 -17.04
N VAL A 68 6.91 1.80 -17.08
CA VAL A 68 6.12 1.67 -15.86
C VAL A 68 6.33 0.27 -15.33
N GLN A 69 7.14 0.11 -14.29
CA GLN A 69 7.15 -1.15 -13.55
C GLN A 69 5.81 -1.29 -12.83
N GLN A 70 5.08 -2.36 -13.15
CA GLN A 70 3.77 -2.66 -12.57
C GLN A 70 3.91 -3.74 -11.52
N TRP A 71 3.35 -3.51 -10.34
CA TRP A 71 3.27 -4.51 -9.28
C TRP A 71 1.83 -4.93 -9.09
N SER A 72 1.59 -6.23 -9.15
CA SER A 72 0.27 -6.79 -8.87
C SER A 72 -0.01 -6.73 -7.37
N VAL A 73 -1.21 -6.27 -7.02
CA VAL A 73 -1.69 -6.24 -5.65
C VAL A 73 -3.03 -6.94 -5.54
N THR A 74 -3.27 -7.59 -4.39
CA THR A 74 -4.50 -8.33 -4.11
C THR A 74 -5.35 -7.56 -3.12
N ARG A 75 -6.63 -7.36 -3.40
CA ARG A 75 -7.54 -6.68 -2.47
C ARG A 75 -7.73 -7.49 -1.19
N LYS A 76 -7.48 -6.89 -0.03
CA LYS A 76 -7.74 -7.47 1.30
C LYS A 76 -8.98 -6.87 1.94
N GLN A 77 -9.33 -7.31 3.15
CA GLN A 77 -10.35 -6.64 3.96
C GLN A 77 -9.87 -5.23 4.35
N ASN A 78 -10.82 -4.31 4.56
CA ASN A 78 -10.49 -2.98 5.04
C ASN A 78 -9.91 -3.03 6.45
N HIS A 79 -8.91 -2.19 6.72
CA HIS A 79 -8.38 -1.98 8.05
C HIS A 79 -9.04 -0.79 8.74
N LYS A 80 -8.97 -0.72 10.07
CA LYS A 80 -9.46 0.46 10.81
C LYS A 80 -8.58 1.66 10.48
N ARG A 81 -9.17 2.85 10.38
CA ARG A 81 -8.43 4.09 10.07
C ARG A 81 -7.20 4.35 10.93
N LYS A 82 -7.24 3.96 12.21
CA LYS A 82 -6.10 4.08 13.15
C LYS A 82 -4.82 3.34 12.71
N TYR A 83 -4.89 2.45 11.72
CA TYR A 83 -3.72 1.73 11.20
C TYR A 83 -2.92 2.53 10.17
N ILE A 84 -3.42 3.68 9.70
CA ILE A 84 -2.76 4.44 8.62
C ILE A 84 -1.33 4.85 8.96
N ASP A 85 -1.02 5.13 10.23
CA ASP A 85 0.32 5.49 10.69
C ASP A 85 0.96 4.40 11.57
N TYR A 86 0.35 3.22 11.66
CA TYR A 86 0.77 2.18 12.59
C TYR A 86 2.03 1.45 12.10
N ALA A 87 3.02 1.35 12.98
CA ALA A 87 4.17 0.45 12.86
C ALA A 87 4.47 -0.14 14.25
N GLY A 88 4.81 -1.43 14.30
CA GLY A 88 5.03 -2.13 15.57
C GLY A 88 4.45 -3.55 15.62
N PRO A 89 4.41 -4.17 16.82
CA PRO A 89 4.03 -5.57 17.00
C PRO A 89 2.51 -5.79 16.91
N ILE A 90 2.08 -6.76 16.10
CA ILE A 90 0.67 -7.11 15.96
C ILE A 90 0.25 -7.98 17.14
N SER A 91 -0.85 -7.59 17.78
CA SER A 91 -1.44 -8.30 18.92
C SER A 91 -1.62 -9.80 18.66
N GLY A 92 -1.31 -10.60 19.68
CA GLY A 92 -1.47 -12.05 19.65
C GLY A 92 -0.33 -12.78 18.93
N ASN A 93 0.88 -12.21 18.95
CA ASN A 93 2.07 -12.77 18.29
C ASN A 93 1.79 -13.12 16.81
N ARG A 94 1.20 -12.18 16.08
CA ARG A 94 0.91 -12.34 14.64
C ARG A 94 1.94 -11.62 13.78
N GLY A 95 3.12 -11.39 14.33
CA GLY A 95 4.22 -10.71 13.68
C GLY A 95 4.28 -9.22 14.00
N ARG A 96 4.90 -8.46 13.10
CA ARG A 96 5.13 -7.03 13.23
C ARG A 96 4.98 -6.30 11.89
N ILE A 97 4.65 -5.03 11.98
CA ILE A 97 4.53 -4.10 10.87
C ILE A 97 5.75 -3.18 10.85
N ILE A 98 6.43 -3.11 9.71
CA ILE A 98 7.53 -2.17 9.45
C ILE A 98 7.16 -1.26 8.28
N THR A 99 7.23 0.05 8.45
CA THR A 99 7.02 1.01 7.36
C THR A 99 7.99 0.74 6.20
N VAL A 100 7.45 0.73 4.98
CA VAL A 100 8.22 0.66 3.74
C VAL A 100 8.23 2.05 3.09
N LEU A 101 7.03 2.59 2.84
CA LEU A 101 6.83 3.88 2.21
C LEU A 101 5.54 4.49 2.73
N LYS A 102 5.51 5.80 2.95
CA LYS A 102 4.28 6.53 3.28
C LYS A 102 4.32 7.90 2.64
N GLY A 103 3.17 8.50 2.43
CA GLY A 103 3.10 9.83 1.85
C GLY A 103 1.68 10.21 1.45
N GLU A 104 1.60 11.17 0.54
CA GLU A 104 0.35 11.70 0.03
C GLU A 104 0.28 11.58 -1.49
N LEU A 105 -0.83 11.07 -2.00
CA LEU A 105 -1.16 11.01 -3.41
C LEU A 105 -2.13 12.14 -3.75
N ASN A 106 -1.74 13.00 -4.69
CA ASN A 106 -2.56 14.13 -5.12
C ASN A 106 -3.37 13.76 -6.37
N PHE A 107 -4.69 13.85 -6.25
CA PHE A 107 -5.61 13.62 -7.35
C PHE A 107 -6.35 14.91 -7.74
N PRO A 108 -6.64 15.12 -9.03
CA PRO A 108 -7.50 16.22 -9.47
C PRO A 108 -8.97 16.00 -9.07
N PHE A 109 -9.34 14.78 -8.65
CA PHE A 109 -10.69 14.39 -8.25
C PHE A 109 -10.70 13.60 -6.94
N ARG A 110 -11.89 13.43 -6.35
CA ARG A 110 -12.12 12.61 -5.16
C ARG A 110 -12.16 11.13 -5.51
N LEU A 111 -11.16 10.37 -5.06
CA LEU A 111 -11.05 8.92 -5.34
C LEU A 111 -12.24 8.14 -4.77
N ASP A 112 -12.74 8.50 -3.59
CA ASP A 112 -13.88 7.87 -2.91
C ASP A 112 -15.22 7.96 -3.68
N ARG A 113 -15.29 8.81 -4.71
CA ARG A 113 -16.47 8.94 -5.58
C ARG A 113 -16.41 8.05 -6.82
N LEU A 114 -15.28 7.42 -7.08
CA LEU A 114 -15.13 6.49 -8.19
C LEU A 114 -15.33 5.05 -7.70
N PRO A 115 -15.87 4.15 -8.54
CA PRO A 115 -15.78 2.71 -8.31
C PRO A 115 -14.32 2.29 -8.08
N GLU A 116 -14.06 1.44 -7.08
CA GLU A 116 -12.71 1.03 -6.68
C GLU A 116 -11.87 0.46 -7.85
N LYS A 117 -12.53 -0.25 -8.77
CA LYS A 117 -11.92 -0.78 -10.02
C LYS A 117 -11.33 0.27 -10.95
N LEU A 118 -11.60 1.56 -10.73
CA LEU A 118 -11.09 2.68 -11.52
C LEU A 118 -9.99 3.48 -10.80
N TRP A 119 -9.65 3.14 -9.55
CA TRP A 119 -8.72 3.93 -8.74
C TRP A 119 -7.28 3.79 -9.21
N PHE A 120 -6.91 2.56 -9.53
CA PHE A 120 -5.65 2.16 -10.13
C PHE A 120 -6.07 1.26 -11.30
N GLY A 121 -5.24 1.08 -12.33
CA GLY A 121 -5.54 0.19 -13.47
C GLY A 121 -5.63 -1.30 -13.09
N VAL A 122 -6.45 -1.63 -12.09
CA VAL A 122 -6.72 -2.98 -11.58
C VAL A 122 -7.53 -3.69 -12.65
N HIS A 123 -6.82 -4.25 -13.62
CA HIS A 123 -7.38 -5.27 -14.48
C HIS A 123 -7.66 -6.49 -13.58
N PRO A 124 -8.89 -7.04 -13.58
CA PRO A 124 -9.16 -8.28 -12.88
C PRO A 124 -8.13 -9.31 -13.38
N VAL A 125 -7.44 -9.95 -12.44
CA VAL A 125 -6.63 -11.12 -12.77
C VAL A 125 -7.64 -12.21 -13.11
N ASP A 126 -7.75 -12.56 -14.39
CA ASP A 126 -8.58 -13.68 -14.81
C ASP A 126 -8.12 -14.94 -14.07
N HIS A 127 -9.05 -15.57 -13.36
CA HIS A 127 -8.86 -16.85 -12.67
C HIS A 127 -9.04 -18.04 -13.62
#